data_AF-A0AAZ3SJ87-F1
#
_entry.id   AF-A0AAZ3SJ87-F1
#
_cell.length_a   1.000
_cell.length_b   1.000
_cell.length_c   1.000
_cell.angle_alpha   90.00
_cell.angle_beta   90.00
_cell.angle_gamma   90.00
#
_symmetry.space_group_name_H-M   'P 1'
#
loop_
_entity.id
_entity.type
_entity.pdbx_description
1 polymer ?
#
loop_
_entity_poly.entity_id
_entity_poly.type
_entity_poly.pdbx_seq_one_letter_code
_entity_poly.pdbx_strand_id
1 'polypeptide(L)'
;MMIYILITDKECNDDAFPVREDCEVDTVCGEAICHHNQYVTCHVNRCGTCEPVFRGYDNITVNCTQLTPKCRLIHLEILSKHRTGTMLTGRSLGTKYHPNCDGAGMFRPKQCREEDTKLCWCVNKAGVPVSDKTHDPLKCDRLVTVQ
;
A
#
# COMPACT_ATOMS: atom_id res chain seq x y z
N MET A 1 0.93 -11.28 -34.76
CA MET A 1 -0.01 -11.71 -33.69
C MET A 1 0.05 -10.67 -32.60
N MET A 2 -0.83 -9.67 -32.62
CA MET A 2 -1.00 -8.77 -31.47
C MET A 2 -1.91 -9.47 -30.48
N ILE A 3 -1.40 -9.71 -29.28
CA ILE A 3 -2.15 -10.29 -28.18
C ILE A 3 -3.06 -9.19 -27.65
N TYR A 4 -4.28 -9.10 -28.16
CA TYR A 4 -5.32 -8.32 -27.52
C TYR A 4 -5.68 -9.05 -26.23
N ILE A 5 -5.23 -8.49 -25.09
CA ILE A 5 -5.75 -8.90 -23.79
C ILE A 5 -7.22 -8.49 -23.80
N LEU A 6 -8.10 -9.45 -24.09
CA LEU A 6 -9.55 -9.30 -24.01
C LEU A 6 -9.91 -9.11 -22.54
N ILE A 7 -9.88 -7.86 -22.07
CA ILE A 7 -10.54 -7.50 -20.82
C ILE A 7 -12.03 -7.58 -21.14
N THR A 8 -12.67 -8.69 -20.79
CA THR A 8 -14.10 -8.87 -21.02
C THR A 8 -14.88 -7.89 -20.15
N ASP A 9 -15.95 -7.30 -20.67
CA ASP A 9 -16.86 -6.34 -20.00
C ASP A 9 -17.24 -6.69 -18.55
N LYS A 10 -17.13 -7.97 -18.16
CA LYS A 10 -17.45 -8.53 -16.84
C LYS A 10 -16.55 -8.08 -15.68
N GLU A 11 -15.42 -7.42 -15.96
CA GLU A 11 -14.54 -6.86 -14.90
C GLU A 11 -14.92 -5.42 -14.51
N CYS A 12 -15.69 -4.73 -15.36
CA CYS A 12 -16.18 -3.39 -15.07
C CYS A 12 -17.55 -3.51 -14.39
N ASN A 13 -17.80 -2.66 -13.39
CA ASN A 13 -19.09 -2.66 -12.72
C ASN A 13 -20.16 -2.18 -13.73
N ASP A 14 -21.16 -3.02 -13.99
CA ASP A 14 -22.15 -2.85 -15.07
C ASP A 14 -22.92 -1.51 -15.04
N ASP A 15 -22.90 -0.80 -13.90
CA ASP A 15 -23.63 0.44 -13.66
C ASP A 15 -22.83 1.74 -13.93
N ALA A 16 -21.54 1.69 -14.30
CA ALA A 16 -20.69 2.89 -14.25
C ALA A 16 -20.20 3.43 -15.60
N PHE A 17 -19.51 2.68 -16.46
CA PHE A 17 -18.93 3.24 -17.69
C PHE A 17 -18.63 2.14 -18.73
N PRO A 18 -18.72 2.44 -20.04
CA PRO A 18 -18.34 1.48 -21.08
C PRO A 18 -16.83 1.15 -21.01
N VAL A 19 -16.48 -0.10 -21.34
CA VAL A 19 -15.08 -0.49 -21.56
C VAL A 19 -14.52 0.31 -22.74
N ARG A 20 -13.35 0.90 -22.55
CA ARG A 20 -12.56 1.48 -23.65
C ARG A 20 -11.48 0.50 -24.08
N GLU A 21 -11.71 -0.15 -25.21
CA GLU A 21 -10.78 -1.13 -25.81
C GLU A 21 -9.56 -0.48 -26.47
N ASP A 22 -9.63 0.82 -26.77
CA ASP A 22 -8.62 1.64 -27.44
C ASP A 22 -7.61 2.31 -26.49
N CYS A 23 -7.68 2.04 -25.18
CA CYS A 23 -6.69 2.57 -24.24
C CYS A 23 -5.35 1.81 -24.33
N GLU A 24 -4.37 2.36 -25.03
CA GLU A 24 -3.01 1.81 -25.07
C GLU A 24 -2.22 2.10 -23.78
N VAL A 25 -1.55 1.07 -23.24
CA VAL A 25 -0.79 1.18 -21.99
C VAL A 25 0.36 2.17 -22.10
N ASP A 26 1.10 2.15 -23.20
CA ASP A 26 2.25 3.02 -23.39
C ASP A 26 1.84 4.49 -23.48
N THR A 27 0.67 4.79 -24.07
CA THR A 27 0.13 6.15 -24.14
C THR A 27 -0.32 6.66 -22.77
N VAL A 28 -0.98 5.83 -21.97
CA VAL A 28 -1.56 6.24 -20.68
C VAL A 28 -0.50 6.23 -19.56
N CYS A 29 0.37 5.23 -19.53
CA CYS A 29 1.35 5.03 -18.47
C CYS A 29 2.77 5.46 -18.83
N GLY A 30 3.07 5.79 -20.09
CA GLY A 30 4.44 6.06 -20.56
C GLY A 30 5.18 7.15 -19.78
N GLU A 31 4.47 8.23 -19.43
CA GLU A 31 5.03 9.35 -18.64
C GLU A 31 4.39 9.48 -17.24
N ALA A 32 3.48 8.55 -16.88
CA ALA A 32 2.73 8.64 -15.64
C ALA A 32 3.61 8.27 -14.44
N ILE A 33 3.88 9.24 -13.57
CA ILE A 33 4.72 9.06 -12.37
C ILE A 33 3.95 9.46 -11.12
N CYS A 34 4.01 8.62 -10.09
CA CYS A 34 3.54 8.95 -8.75
C CYS A 34 4.67 9.55 -7.92
N HIS A 35 4.90 10.87 -8.04
CA HIS A 35 6.12 11.54 -7.52
C HIS A 35 6.46 11.24 -6.05
N HIS A 36 5.47 11.10 -5.17
CA HIS A 36 5.68 10.90 -3.73
C HIS A 36 5.54 9.44 -3.29
N ASN A 37 5.37 8.50 -4.21
CA ASN A 37 5.26 7.08 -3.90
C ASN A 37 5.88 6.24 -5.03
N GLN A 38 7.10 5.79 -4.81
CA GLN A 38 7.84 4.95 -5.78
C GLN A 38 7.47 3.45 -5.71
N TYR A 39 6.60 3.04 -4.78
CA TYR A 39 6.25 1.64 -4.55
C TYR A 39 4.93 1.24 -5.24
N VAL A 40 4.47 2.06 -6.19
CA VAL A 40 3.26 1.82 -6.98
C VAL A 40 3.59 1.75 -8.45
N THR A 41 2.80 0.98 -9.18
CA THR A 41 2.91 0.78 -10.62
C THR A 41 1.70 1.40 -11.30
N CYS A 42 1.90 1.99 -12.49
CA CYS A 42 0.81 2.50 -13.31
C CYS A 42 0.04 1.35 -13.96
N HIS A 43 -1.29 1.45 -13.94
CA HIS A 43 -2.22 0.58 -14.63
C HIS A 43 -3.24 1.45 -15.36
N VAL A 44 -3.71 1.00 -16.52
CA VAL A 44 -4.74 1.71 -17.28
C VAL A 44 -6.13 1.44 -16.70
N ASN A 45 -6.92 2.49 -16.48
CA ASN A 45 -8.35 2.34 -16.23
C ASN A 45 -9.11 2.08 -17.53
N ARG A 46 -9.40 0.81 -17.82
CA ARG A 46 -10.22 0.44 -18.98
C ARG A 46 -11.72 0.62 -18.77
N CYS A 47 -12.16 0.79 -17.52
CA CYS A 47 -13.56 0.99 -17.14
C CYS A 47 -13.87 2.50 -17.02
N GLY A 48 -13.85 3.24 -18.14
CA GLY A 48 -14.15 4.68 -18.15
C GLY A 48 -13.19 5.53 -18.98
N THR A 49 -12.39 6.38 -18.31
CA THR A 49 -11.74 7.56 -18.91
C THR A 49 -10.37 7.32 -19.57
N CYS A 50 -9.84 6.08 -19.61
CA CYS A 50 -8.44 5.78 -20.00
C CYS A 50 -7.40 6.54 -19.17
N GLU A 51 -7.64 6.78 -17.89
CA GLU A 51 -6.69 7.47 -17.02
C GLU A 51 -5.68 6.51 -16.35
N PRO A 52 -4.48 7.00 -16.00
CA PRO A 52 -3.51 6.22 -15.23
C PRO A 52 -3.99 6.03 -13.80
N VAL A 53 -3.97 4.78 -13.33
CA VAL A 53 -4.30 4.39 -11.97
C VAL A 53 -3.09 3.72 -11.34
N PHE A 54 -2.63 4.25 -10.22
CA PHE A 54 -1.46 3.71 -9.52
C PHE A 54 -1.88 2.71 -8.46
N ARG A 55 -1.32 1.50 -8.52
CA ARG A 55 -1.60 0.43 -7.56
C ARG A 55 -0.32 -0.12 -6.94
N GLY A 56 -0.40 -0.46 -5.66
CA GLY A 56 0.67 -1.21 -4.99
C GLY A 56 0.64 -2.70 -5.35
N TYR A 57 1.63 -3.45 -4.87
CA TYR A 57 1.69 -4.92 -5.04
C TYR A 57 0.56 -5.70 -4.36
N ASP A 58 -0.20 -5.05 -3.49
CA ASP A 58 -1.42 -5.56 -2.86
C ASP A 58 -2.69 -5.19 -3.64
N ASN A 59 -2.54 -4.67 -4.87
CA ASN A 59 -3.62 -4.26 -5.77
C ASN A 59 -4.51 -3.11 -5.25
N ILE A 60 -4.13 -2.44 -4.17
CA ILE A 60 -4.87 -1.29 -3.66
C ILE A 60 -4.39 -0.02 -4.39
N THR A 61 -5.36 0.74 -4.89
CA THR A 61 -5.15 2.02 -5.56
C THR A 61 -4.62 3.08 -4.60
N VAL A 62 -3.65 3.87 -5.05
CA VAL A 62 -3.08 5.00 -4.31
C VAL A 62 -3.46 6.31 -5.01
N ASN A 63 -3.89 7.29 -4.23
CA ASN A 63 -4.10 8.64 -4.73
C ASN A 63 -2.76 9.39 -4.79
N CYS A 64 -2.22 9.59 -5.99
CA CYS A 64 -0.95 10.28 -6.22
C CYS A 64 -1.05 11.82 -6.18
N THR A 65 -2.25 12.38 -6.07
CA THR A 65 -2.45 13.82 -5.85
C THR A 65 -2.24 14.24 -4.39
N GLN A 66 -2.20 13.26 -3.48
CA GLN A 66 -1.99 13.45 -2.05
C GLN A 66 -0.78 12.68 -1.57
N LEU A 67 -0.20 13.10 -0.44
CA LEU A 67 0.87 12.34 0.19
C LEU A 67 0.32 10.99 0.65
N THR A 68 0.99 9.91 0.24
CA THR A 68 0.68 8.57 0.74
C THR A 68 0.95 8.53 2.25
N PRO A 69 -0.03 8.14 3.08
CA PRO A 69 0.15 8.03 4.52
C PRO A 69 1.37 7.17 4.89
N LYS A 70 2.11 7.57 5.92
CA LYS A 70 3.39 6.94 6.28
C LYS A 70 3.27 5.43 6.56
N CYS A 71 2.22 4.99 7.25
CA CYS A 71 2.00 3.55 7.50
C CYS A 71 1.81 2.80 6.18
N ARG A 72 0.98 3.35 5.29
CA ARG A 72 0.75 2.81 3.94
C ARG A 72 2.02 2.73 3.10
N LEU A 73 2.85 3.76 3.14
CA LEU A 73 4.10 3.81 2.37
C LEU A 73 5.09 2.71 2.83
N ILE A 74 5.26 2.54 4.14
CA ILE A 74 6.11 1.48 4.71
C ILE A 74 5.57 0.10 4.36
N HIS A 75 4.24 -0.10 4.41
CA HIS A 75 3.61 -1.35 4.01
C HIS A 75 3.95 -1.71 2.55
N LEU A 76 3.82 -0.74 1.64
CA LEU A 76 4.15 -0.93 0.22
C LEU A 76 5.65 -1.19 -0.01
N GLU A 77 6.53 -0.51 0.73
CA GLU A 77 7.97 -0.73 0.66
C GLU A 77 8.34 -2.19 1.01
N ILE A 78 7.75 -2.73 2.08
CA ILE A 78 7.99 -4.11 2.52
C ILE A 78 7.53 -5.09 1.44
N LEU A 79 6.33 -4.89 0.87
CA LEU A 79 5.82 -5.74 -0.21
C LEU A 79 6.71 -5.68 -1.46
N SER A 80 7.17 -4.49 -1.82
CA SER A 80 8.08 -4.29 -2.95
C SER A 80 9.39 -5.04 -2.74
N LYS A 81 10.01 -4.93 -1.57
CA LYS A 81 11.27 -5.64 -1.23
C LYS A 81 11.11 -7.16 -1.23
N HIS A 82 9.95 -7.67 -0.83
CA HIS A 82 9.65 -9.10 -0.91
C HIS A 82 9.57 -9.59 -2.36
N ARG A 83 8.97 -8.81 -3.26
CA ARG A 83 8.85 -9.15 -4.68
C ARG A 83 10.19 -9.09 -5.42
N THR A 84 11.04 -8.10 -5.14
CA THR A 84 12.34 -7.93 -5.82
C THR A 84 13.45 -8.83 -5.26
N GLY A 85 13.15 -9.70 -4.29
CA GLY A 85 14.14 -10.60 -3.67
C GLY A 85 15.27 -9.88 -2.94
N THR A 86 15.17 -8.56 -2.76
CA THR A 86 16.22 -7.70 -2.20
C THR A 86 16.10 -7.55 -0.70
N MET A 87 15.40 -8.48 -0.03
CA MET A 87 15.55 -8.68 1.41
C MET A 87 16.97 -9.14 1.68
N LEU A 88 17.88 -8.17 1.81
CA LEU A 88 19.22 -8.37 2.31
C LEU A 88 19.08 -8.88 3.74
N THR A 89 19.17 -10.20 3.89
CA THR A 89 19.65 -10.84 5.11
C THR A 89 20.95 -10.15 5.50
N GLY A 90 20.94 -9.27 6.52
CA GLY A 90 22.18 -8.95 7.22
C GLY A 90 22.47 -7.53 7.70
N ARG A 91 21.63 -6.49 7.51
CA ARG A 91 21.97 -5.13 8.05
C ARG A 91 20.83 -4.33 8.71
N SER A 92 19.74 -4.98 9.12
CA SER A 92 18.91 -4.45 10.20
C SER A 92 18.68 -5.56 11.21
N LEU A 93 19.37 -5.45 12.34
CA LEU A 93 19.19 -6.31 13.50
C LEU A 93 17.79 -6.02 14.06
N GLY A 94 16.77 -6.73 13.57
CA GLY A 94 15.41 -6.54 14.02
C GLY A 94 14.39 -7.07 13.04
N THR A 95 14.00 -8.33 13.24
CA THR A 95 12.62 -8.83 13.19
C THR A 95 11.65 -8.11 12.24
N LYS A 96 11.11 -8.87 11.30
CA LYS A 96 10.17 -8.50 10.22
C LYS A 96 8.93 -7.77 10.78
N TYR A 97 8.98 -6.45 10.88
CA TYR A 97 7.83 -5.65 11.34
C TYR A 97 6.99 -5.21 10.14
N HIS A 98 5.83 -5.84 9.98
CA HIS A 98 4.77 -5.36 9.10
C HIS A 98 3.89 -4.38 9.88
N PRO A 99 3.82 -3.08 9.49
CA PRO A 99 3.02 -2.13 10.24
C PRO A 99 1.53 -2.42 10.06
N ASN A 100 0.79 -2.38 11.17
CA ASN A 100 -0.65 -2.52 11.19
C ASN A 100 -1.30 -1.18 10.89
N CYS A 101 -1.86 -1.04 9.69
CA CYS A 101 -2.52 0.18 9.24
C CYS A 101 -4.06 0.04 9.34
N ASP A 102 -4.76 1.15 9.50
CA ASP A 102 -6.20 1.21 9.28
C ASP A 102 -6.54 1.38 7.79
N GLY A 103 -7.83 1.41 7.46
CA GLY A 103 -8.30 1.55 6.07
C GLY A 103 -7.93 2.89 5.41
N ALA A 104 -7.57 3.91 6.19
CA ALA A 104 -7.08 5.18 5.68
C ALA A 104 -5.54 5.18 5.51
N GLY A 105 -4.86 4.07 5.82
CA GLY A 105 -3.41 3.98 5.74
C GLY A 105 -2.69 4.66 6.91
N MET A 106 -3.38 4.94 8.01
CA MET A 106 -2.80 5.47 9.24
C MET A 106 -2.39 4.33 10.18
N PHE A 107 -1.45 4.59 11.09
CA PHE A 107 -1.06 3.58 12.08
C PHE A 107 -2.22 3.29 13.03
N ARG A 108 -2.56 2.01 13.19
CA ARG A 108 -3.37 1.58 14.32
C ARG A 108 -2.59 1.81 15.62
N PRO A 109 -3.26 2.22 16.72
CA PRO A 109 -2.56 2.50 17.98
C PRO A 109 -1.78 1.30 18.52
N LYS A 110 -2.27 0.07 18.32
CA LYS A 110 -1.57 -1.16 18.71
C LYS A 110 -0.79 -1.73 17.52
N GLN A 111 0.50 -1.92 17.72
CA GLN A 111 1.41 -2.56 16.78
C GLN A 111 1.98 -3.83 17.41
N CYS A 112 2.14 -4.89 16.63
CA CYS A 112 2.66 -6.17 17.13
C CYS A 112 3.66 -6.75 16.13
N ARG A 113 4.65 -7.50 16.64
CA ARG A 113 5.50 -8.36 15.79
C ARG A 113 4.73 -9.63 15.43
N GLU A 114 4.87 -10.05 14.18
CA GLU A 114 4.27 -11.30 13.68
C GLU A 114 5.05 -12.56 14.11
N GLU A 115 6.29 -12.39 14.58
CA GLU A 115 7.17 -13.49 15.04
C GLU A 115 6.77 -14.07 16.41
N ASP A 116 7.38 -15.21 16.77
CA ASP A 116 7.08 -16.10 17.90
C ASP A 116 6.87 -15.43 19.27
N THR A 117 7.49 -14.27 19.48
CA THR A 117 7.37 -13.52 20.75
C THR A 117 6.05 -12.77 20.90
N LYS A 118 5.27 -12.55 19.83
CA LYS A 118 3.99 -11.79 19.84
C LYS A 118 4.03 -10.51 20.69
N LEU A 119 5.16 -9.80 20.66
CA LEU A 119 5.31 -8.56 21.41
C LEU A 119 4.56 -7.44 20.71
N CYS A 120 3.72 -6.74 21.46
CA CYS A 120 2.95 -5.58 21.06
C CYS A 120 3.43 -4.32 21.78
N TRP A 121 3.25 -3.16 21.15
CA TRP A 121 3.49 -1.84 21.72
C TRP A 121 2.46 -0.86 21.17
N CYS A 122 2.30 0.26 21.87
CA CYS A 122 1.45 1.33 21.42
C CYS A 122 2.24 2.38 20.63
N VAL A 123 1.62 2.95 19.60
CA VAL A 123 2.18 4.03 18.77
C VAL A 123 1.21 5.21 18.66
N ASN A 124 1.77 6.40 18.41
CA ASN A 124 0.98 7.56 18.00
C ASN A 124 0.64 7.53 16.49
N LYS A 125 -0.07 8.56 16.00
CA LYS A 125 -0.46 8.68 14.57
C LYS A 125 0.72 8.73 13.59
N ALA A 126 1.92 9.10 14.04
CA ALA A 126 3.13 9.14 13.23
C ALA A 126 3.91 7.80 13.24
N GLY A 127 3.43 6.82 13.99
CA GLY A 127 4.05 5.50 14.16
C GLY A 127 5.17 5.47 15.21
N VAL A 128 5.30 6.52 16.03
CA VAL A 128 6.32 6.58 17.09
C VAL A 128 5.84 5.78 18.29
N PRO A 129 6.65 4.84 18.84
CA PRO A 129 6.29 4.09 20.02
C PRO A 129 6.13 5.01 21.24
N VAL A 130 5.07 4.79 22.01
CA VAL A 130 4.74 5.54 23.24
C VAL A 130 4.54 4.65 24.46
N SER A 131 4.85 3.35 24.32
CA SER A 131 4.85 2.38 25.41
C SER A 131 6.00 1.42 25.23
N ASP A 132 6.32 0.69 26.30
CA ASP A 132 7.17 -0.48 26.24
C ASP A 132 6.50 -1.62 25.46
N LYS A 133 7.32 -2.59 25.04
CA LYS A 133 6.87 -3.81 24.36
C LYS A 133 6.43 -4.83 25.40
N THR A 134 5.23 -5.38 25.24
CA THR A 134 4.65 -6.41 26.12
C THR A 134 3.83 -7.42 25.32
N HIS A 135 3.45 -8.55 25.92
CA HIS A 135 2.55 -9.51 25.28
C HIS A 135 1.09 -9.02 25.28
N ASP A 136 0.26 -9.55 24.39
CA ASP A 136 -1.20 -9.32 24.44
C ASP A 136 -1.81 -10.01 25.69
N PRO A 137 -2.82 -9.45 26.38
CA PRO A 137 -3.62 -8.28 26.01
C PRO A 137 -2.94 -6.93 26.30
N LEU A 138 -2.65 -6.14 25.26
CA LEU A 138 -2.24 -4.74 25.38
C LEU A 138 -3.38 -3.83 24.89
N LYS A 139 -3.87 -2.95 25.77
CA LYS A 139 -4.85 -1.92 25.40
C LYS A 139 -4.12 -0.62 25.09
N CYS A 140 -4.32 -0.12 23.87
CA CYS A 140 -3.83 1.17 23.42
C CYS A 140 -5.05 2.10 23.23
N ASP A 141 -5.57 2.64 24.33
CA ASP A 141 -6.62 3.65 24.28
C ASP A 141 -6.08 4.86 23.51
N ARG A 142 -6.81 5.33 22.48
CA ARG A 142 -6.40 6.36 21.50
C ARG A 142 -5.39 7.36 22.09
N LEU A 143 -4.13 7.21 21.72
CA LEU A 143 -3.03 7.98 22.30
C LEU A 143 -2.95 9.38 21.69
N VAL A 144 -3.00 10.33 22.62
CA VAL A 144 -2.84 11.79 22.57
C VAL A 144 -2.22 12.32 21.28
N THR A 145 -2.93 13.25 20.63
CA THR A 145 -2.40 14.10 19.56
C THR A 145 -1.16 14.85 20.06
N VAL A 146 -0.03 14.68 19.38
CA VAL A 146 1.08 15.63 19.49
C VAL A 146 0.56 16.97 18.95
N GLN A 147 0.49 17.97 19.81
CA GLN A 147 0.21 19.38 19.45
C GLN A 147 1.40 19.98 18.72
#